data_AF-A0A957FAC1-F1
#
_entry.id   AF-A0A957FAC1-F1
#
_cell.length_a   1.000
_cell.length_b   1.000
_cell.length_c   1.000
_cell.angle_alpha   90.00
_cell.angle_beta   90.00
_cell.angle_gamma   90.00
#
_symmetry.space_group_name_H-M   'P 1'
#
loop_
_entity.id
_entity.type
_entity.pdbx_description
1 polymer ?
#
loop_
_entity_poly.entity_id
_entity_poly.type
_entity_poly.pdbx_seq_one_letter_code
_entity_poly.pdbx_strand_id
1 'polypeptide(L)'
;MPPAAPQRPPEPPPMPTTAAVVTRLTALLGMVYRDASLDILTLDDVRKRYRLTGLGTPAMRAIEQAQRVVRQVGDFRQAGLCEFHIGLIYLHYFDYHGAVQQFNEARRQWSFADALSSVCLAYYAEGLALQLALHHEAALACYSKAAQWVARADLGLQKGAERPLLAALRADLADAQQALRLWLQAAWPERPLAERVPLPEGAALSEGAPLPEGAPLPEGAPLPEGAP
;
A
#
# COMPACT_ATOMS: atom_id res chain seq x y z
N MET A 1 19.96 -47.19 -14.67
CA MET A 1 19.27 -45.91 -14.91
C MET A 1 20.11 -44.81 -14.28
N PRO A 2 20.63 -43.84 -15.06
CA PRO A 2 21.32 -42.70 -14.46
C PRO A 2 20.34 -41.92 -13.57
N PRO A 3 20.77 -41.42 -12.40
CA PRO A 3 19.93 -40.55 -11.59
C PRO A 3 19.57 -39.30 -12.42
N ALA A 4 18.30 -38.93 -12.43
CA ALA A 4 17.82 -37.72 -13.08
C ALA A 4 18.68 -36.54 -12.58
N ALA A 5 19.34 -35.84 -13.50
CA ALA A 5 20.09 -34.65 -13.16
C ALA A 5 19.17 -33.71 -12.36
N PRO A 6 19.63 -33.10 -11.25
CA PRO A 6 18.82 -32.17 -10.49
C PRO A 6 18.35 -31.09 -11.46
N GLN A 7 17.03 -30.98 -11.63
CA GLN A 7 16.43 -29.97 -12.49
C GLN A 7 16.94 -28.63 -11.99
N ARG A 8 17.63 -27.88 -12.86
CA ARG A 8 18.11 -26.54 -12.54
C ARG A 8 16.88 -25.74 -12.08
N PRO A 9 16.92 -25.09 -10.90
CA PRO A 9 15.77 -24.33 -10.42
C PRO A 9 15.36 -23.32 -11.50
N PRO A 10 14.05 -23.09 -11.69
CA PRO A 10 13.56 -22.18 -12.71
C PRO A 10 14.19 -20.80 -12.49
N GLU A 11 14.74 -20.23 -13.57
CA GLU A 11 15.37 -18.92 -13.53
C GLU A 11 14.33 -17.87 -13.10
N PRO A 12 14.66 -16.99 -12.14
CA PRO A 12 13.70 -16.02 -11.66
C PRO A 12 13.30 -15.07 -12.80
N PRO A 13 12.02 -14.67 -12.89
CA PRO A 13 11.59 -13.73 -13.92
C PRO A 13 12.30 -12.39 -13.75
N PRO A 14 12.50 -11.63 -14.86
CA PRO A 14 13.12 -10.32 -14.78
C PRO A 14 12.31 -9.40 -13.86
N MET A 15 13.01 -8.62 -13.05
CA MET A 15 12.38 -7.64 -12.17
C MET A 15 11.53 -6.66 -13.01
N PRO A 16 10.34 -6.29 -12.51
CA PRO A 16 9.48 -5.37 -13.25
C PRO A 16 10.20 -4.03 -13.39
N THR A 17 10.05 -3.38 -14.54
CA THR A 17 10.62 -2.05 -14.74
C THR A 17 9.72 -0.99 -14.11
N THR A 18 10.30 0.11 -13.67
CA THR A 18 9.55 1.25 -13.10
C THR A 18 8.44 1.74 -14.03
N ALA A 19 8.72 1.79 -15.35
CA ALA A 19 7.73 2.17 -16.34
C ALA A 19 6.55 1.19 -16.42
N ALA A 20 6.81 -0.11 -16.38
CA ALA A 20 5.76 -1.14 -16.37
C ALA A 20 4.91 -1.06 -15.10
N VAL A 21 5.55 -0.88 -13.94
CA VAL A 21 4.87 -0.71 -12.64
C VAL A 21 3.96 0.50 -12.65
N VAL A 22 4.47 1.68 -13.05
CA VAL A 22 3.68 2.91 -13.13
C VAL A 22 2.49 2.75 -14.07
N THR A 23 2.71 2.14 -15.25
CA THR A 23 1.63 1.89 -16.23
C THR A 23 0.57 0.98 -15.64
N ARG A 24 0.97 -0.12 -14.98
CA ARG A 24 0.04 -1.07 -14.38
C ARG A 24 -0.75 -0.45 -13.24
N LEU A 25 -0.10 0.26 -12.32
CA LEU A 25 -0.78 0.91 -11.20
C LEU A 25 -1.75 2.00 -11.68
N THR A 26 -1.39 2.76 -12.70
CA THR A 26 -2.29 3.76 -13.31
C THR A 26 -3.52 3.08 -13.92
N ALA A 27 -3.34 1.95 -14.63
CA ALA A 27 -4.44 1.19 -15.20
C ALA A 27 -5.37 0.60 -14.12
N LEU A 28 -4.82 0.06 -13.03
CA LEU A 28 -5.60 -0.46 -11.90
C LEU A 28 -6.38 0.65 -11.19
N LEU A 29 -5.75 1.81 -10.97
CA LEU A 29 -6.40 2.97 -10.36
C LEU A 29 -7.59 3.46 -11.21
N GLY A 30 -7.41 3.52 -12.53
CA GLY A 30 -8.44 3.93 -13.49
C GLY A 30 -9.66 3.01 -13.55
N MET A 31 -9.58 1.78 -13.04
CA MET A 31 -10.75 0.89 -12.92
C MET A 31 -11.75 1.37 -11.86
N VAL A 32 -11.27 2.07 -10.83
CA VAL A 32 -12.11 2.59 -9.72
C VAL A 32 -12.34 4.08 -9.85
N TYR A 33 -11.29 4.83 -10.20
CA TYR A 33 -11.32 6.28 -10.30
C TYR A 33 -11.13 6.69 -11.77
N ARG A 34 -12.24 6.77 -12.51
CA ARG A 34 -12.21 7.17 -13.93
C ARG A 34 -11.93 8.64 -14.14
N ASP A 35 -12.44 9.49 -13.24
CA ASP A 35 -12.25 10.94 -13.29
C ASP A 35 -11.70 11.42 -11.93
N ALA A 36 -10.41 11.77 -11.89
CA ALA A 36 -9.84 12.46 -10.73
C ALA A 36 -10.38 13.89 -10.67
N SER A 37 -10.57 14.43 -9.46
CA SER A 37 -10.88 15.86 -9.32
C SER A 37 -9.80 16.70 -10.02
N LEU A 38 -10.19 17.82 -10.62
CA LEU A 38 -9.27 18.81 -11.21
C LEU A 38 -8.24 19.33 -10.20
N ASP A 39 -8.54 19.21 -8.91
CA ASP A 39 -7.66 19.62 -7.81
C ASP A 39 -6.53 18.63 -7.53
N ILE A 40 -6.61 17.41 -8.10
CA ILE A 40 -5.60 16.37 -7.92
C ILE A 40 -4.53 16.51 -9.00
N LEU A 41 -3.28 16.62 -8.55
CA LEU A 41 -2.13 16.60 -9.45
C LEU A 41 -1.87 15.17 -9.94
N THR A 42 -2.20 14.88 -11.20
CA THR A 42 -1.96 13.56 -11.77
C THR A 42 -0.53 13.42 -12.33
N LEU A 43 -0.11 12.17 -12.54
CA LEU A 43 1.18 11.89 -13.19
C LEU A 43 1.23 12.48 -14.62
N ASP A 44 0.13 12.43 -15.36
CA ASP A 44 0.08 12.97 -16.72
C ASP A 44 0.21 14.50 -16.73
N ASP A 45 -0.33 15.19 -15.73
CA ASP A 45 -0.11 16.63 -15.55
C ASP A 45 1.38 16.93 -15.33
N VAL A 46 2.04 16.14 -14.50
CA VAL A 46 3.46 16.31 -14.21
C VAL A 46 4.32 16.03 -15.45
N ARG A 47 4.03 14.98 -16.20
CA ARG A 47 4.74 14.64 -17.44
C ARG A 47 4.60 15.72 -18.50
N LYS A 48 3.46 16.42 -18.56
CA LYS A 48 3.24 17.54 -19.47
C LYS A 48 3.88 18.83 -18.98
N ARG A 49 3.64 19.20 -17.72
CA ARG A 49 3.99 20.52 -17.14
C ARG A 49 5.45 20.62 -16.70
N TYR A 50 6.04 19.54 -16.22
CA TYR A 50 7.37 19.53 -15.61
C TYR A 50 8.39 18.67 -16.38
N ARG A 51 8.14 18.41 -17.66
CA ARG A 51 9.02 17.62 -18.53
C ARG A 51 10.50 18.04 -18.47
N LEU A 52 10.76 19.35 -18.37
CA LEU A 52 12.11 19.91 -18.41
C LEU A 52 12.73 20.11 -17.02
N THR A 53 11.90 20.36 -16.01
CA THR A 53 12.36 20.65 -14.64
C THR A 53 12.45 19.42 -13.76
N GLY A 54 11.80 18.32 -14.17
CA GLY A 54 11.67 17.11 -13.36
C GLY A 54 10.96 17.38 -12.03
N LEU A 55 11.32 16.59 -11.02
CA LEU A 55 10.86 16.74 -9.63
C LEU A 55 11.62 17.87 -8.89
N GLY A 56 11.69 19.05 -9.50
CA GLY A 56 12.28 20.24 -8.90
C GLY A 56 11.31 21.02 -8.01
N THR A 57 11.76 22.18 -7.51
CA THR A 57 10.96 23.09 -6.67
C THR A 57 9.56 23.41 -7.23
N PRO A 58 9.37 23.66 -8.54
CA PRO A 58 8.03 23.93 -9.09
C PRO A 58 7.07 22.74 -8.98
N ALA A 59 7.56 21.51 -9.15
CA ALA A 59 6.76 20.30 -9.02
C ALA A 59 6.42 20.04 -7.55
N MET A 60 7.40 20.21 -6.63
CA MET A 60 7.18 20.09 -5.19
C MET A 60 6.12 21.06 -4.67
N ARG A 61 6.16 22.33 -5.09
CA ARG A 61 5.12 23.31 -4.72
C ARG A 61 3.73 22.93 -5.25
N ALA A 62 3.66 22.31 -6.43
CA ALA A 62 2.38 21.85 -6.96
C ALA A 62 1.82 20.66 -6.18
N ILE A 63 2.68 19.74 -5.74
CA ILE A 63 2.32 18.64 -4.85
C ILE A 63 1.76 19.19 -3.53
N GLU A 64 2.49 20.09 -2.86
CA GLU A 64 2.06 20.70 -1.60
C GLU A 64 0.72 21.44 -1.75
N GLN A 65 0.55 22.16 -2.85
CA GLN A 65 -0.71 22.86 -3.14
C GLN A 65 -1.87 21.87 -3.35
N ALA A 66 -1.69 20.80 -4.12
CA ALA A 66 -2.71 19.79 -4.36
C ALA A 66 -3.13 19.10 -3.04
N GLN A 67 -2.17 18.71 -2.21
CA GLN A 67 -2.44 18.15 -0.88
C GLN A 67 -3.22 19.13 0.00
N ARG A 68 -2.85 20.42 -0.02
CA ARG A 68 -3.54 21.46 0.75
C ARG A 68 -5.00 21.62 0.34
N VAL A 69 -5.27 21.68 -0.97
CA VAL A 69 -6.63 21.84 -1.50
C VAL A 69 -7.49 20.63 -1.11
N VAL A 70 -7.00 19.42 -1.35
CA VAL A 70 -7.78 18.21 -1.06
C VAL A 70 -8.04 18.03 0.45
N ARG A 71 -7.07 18.40 1.31
CA ARG A 71 -7.28 18.43 2.78
C ARG A 71 -8.31 19.45 3.22
N GLN A 72 -8.43 20.59 2.53
CA GLN A 72 -9.46 21.59 2.84
C GLN A 72 -10.86 21.14 2.46
N VAL A 73 -10.99 20.34 1.39
CA VAL A 73 -12.28 19.74 0.98
C VAL A 73 -12.75 18.71 2.01
N GLY A 74 -11.82 17.98 2.63
CA GLY A 74 -12.13 17.00 3.69
C GLY A 74 -12.69 15.67 3.18
N ASP A 75 -12.62 15.41 1.87
CA ASP A 75 -12.99 14.12 1.28
C ASP A 75 -11.81 13.14 1.38
N PHE A 76 -11.91 12.17 2.29
CA PHE A 76 -10.90 11.15 2.52
C PHE A 76 -10.65 10.24 1.30
N ARG A 77 -11.62 10.03 0.40
CA ARG A 77 -11.41 9.24 -0.83
C ARG A 77 -10.54 10.00 -1.82
N GLN A 78 -10.85 11.28 -2.03
CA GLN A 78 -10.06 12.14 -2.91
C GLN A 78 -8.69 12.43 -2.31
N ALA A 79 -8.58 12.56 -0.98
CA ALA A 79 -7.29 12.66 -0.28
C ALA A 79 -6.42 11.43 -0.56
N GLY A 80 -6.97 10.22 -0.40
CA GLY A 80 -6.24 9.00 -0.74
C GLY A 80 -5.84 8.92 -2.21
N LEU A 81 -6.72 9.34 -3.12
CA LEU A 81 -6.42 9.38 -4.55
C LEU A 81 -5.30 10.37 -4.89
N CYS A 82 -5.30 11.54 -4.26
CA CYS A 82 -4.26 12.56 -4.42
C CYS A 82 -2.89 12.01 -4.00
N GLU A 83 -2.81 11.47 -2.78
CA GLU A 83 -1.56 10.90 -2.24
C GLU A 83 -1.08 9.71 -3.09
N PHE A 84 -2.00 8.90 -3.64
CA PHE A 84 -1.64 7.81 -4.54
C PHE A 84 -1.04 8.31 -5.87
N HIS A 85 -1.61 9.35 -6.48
CA HIS A 85 -1.03 9.97 -7.68
C HIS A 85 0.33 10.60 -7.42
N ILE A 86 0.52 11.21 -6.25
CA ILE A 86 1.83 11.72 -5.81
C ILE A 86 2.82 10.55 -5.66
N GLY A 87 2.40 9.41 -5.12
CA GLY A 87 3.21 8.18 -5.09
C GLY A 87 3.63 7.70 -6.49
N LEU A 88 2.72 7.74 -7.47
CA LEU A 88 3.05 7.45 -8.89
C LEU A 88 4.05 8.45 -9.48
N ILE A 89 3.95 9.73 -9.11
CA ILE A 89 4.91 10.76 -9.51
C ILE A 89 6.31 10.43 -8.96
N TYR A 90 6.42 10.11 -7.67
CA TYR A 90 7.71 9.70 -7.09
C TYR A 90 8.28 8.44 -7.75
N LEU A 91 7.44 7.42 -8.01
CA LEU A 91 7.87 6.24 -8.75
C LEU A 91 8.42 6.60 -10.14
N HIS A 92 7.74 7.49 -10.87
CA HIS A 92 8.19 7.92 -12.19
C HIS A 92 9.59 8.57 -12.17
N TYR A 93 9.92 9.27 -11.09
CA TYR A 93 11.25 9.86 -10.87
C TYR A 93 12.23 8.94 -10.13
N PHE A 94 11.92 7.64 -10.01
CA PHE A 94 12.76 6.62 -9.36
C PHE A 94 12.99 6.85 -7.86
N ASP A 95 12.20 7.70 -7.21
CA ASP A 95 12.20 7.87 -5.76
C ASP A 95 11.24 6.86 -5.12
N TYR A 96 11.74 5.64 -4.93
CA TYR A 96 10.94 4.55 -4.39
C TYR A 96 10.57 4.75 -2.91
N HIS A 97 11.46 5.35 -2.12
CA HIS A 97 11.20 5.60 -0.71
C HIS A 97 10.14 6.67 -0.52
N GLY A 98 10.22 7.77 -1.27
CA GLY A 98 9.18 8.80 -1.32
C GLY A 98 7.84 8.19 -1.74
N ALA A 99 7.83 7.35 -2.78
CA ALA A 99 6.61 6.67 -3.22
C ALA A 99 5.97 5.79 -2.14
N VAL A 100 6.77 4.99 -1.41
CA VAL A 100 6.27 4.14 -0.30
C VAL A 100 5.61 4.99 0.78
N GLN A 101 6.18 6.15 1.14
CA GLN A 101 5.57 7.04 2.14
C GLN A 101 4.21 7.56 1.67
N GLN A 102 4.10 7.96 0.40
CA GLN A 102 2.84 8.47 -0.14
C GLN A 102 1.77 7.39 -0.31
N PHE A 103 2.14 6.17 -0.71
CA PHE A 103 1.19 5.06 -0.75
C PHE A 103 0.70 4.68 0.65
N ASN A 104 1.56 4.76 1.67
CA ASN A 104 1.15 4.58 3.06
C ASN A 104 0.15 5.64 3.53
N GLU A 105 0.36 6.91 3.16
CA GLU A 105 -0.61 7.97 3.45
C GLU A 105 -1.92 7.75 2.71
N ALA A 106 -1.87 7.46 1.41
CA ALA A 106 -3.05 7.13 0.61
C ALA A 106 -3.88 6.00 1.25
N ARG A 107 -3.20 4.97 1.75
CA ARG A 107 -3.81 3.85 2.47
C ARG A 107 -4.48 4.28 3.77
N ARG A 108 -3.88 5.18 4.55
CA ARG A 108 -4.49 5.74 5.77
C ARG A 108 -5.80 6.46 5.42
N GLN A 109 -5.76 7.33 4.42
CA GLN A 109 -6.94 8.08 3.96
C GLN A 109 -8.07 7.16 3.47
N TRP A 110 -7.75 6.16 2.65
CA TRP A 110 -8.74 5.19 2.17
C TRP A 110 -9.27 4.25 3.25
N SER A 111 -8.50 4.01 4.31
CA SER A 111 -8.99 3.28 5.49
C SER A 111 -10.09 4.07 6.21
N PHE A 112 -9.95 5.40 6.34
CA PHE A 112 -11.01 6.24 6.92
C PHE A 112 -12.27 6.30 6.04
N ALA A 113 -12.12 6.15 4.73
CA ALA A 113 -13.23 6.17 3.77
C ALA A 113 -13.87 4.79 3.51
N ASP A 114 -13.45 3.75 4.24
CA ASP A 114 -13.84 2.34 4.07
C ASP A 114 -13.72 1.84 2.61
N ALA A 115 -12.72 2.35 1.88
CA ALA A 115 -12.46 2.04 0.48
C ALA A 115 -11.53 0.83 0.36
N LEU A 116 -12.02 -0.35 0.74
CA LEU A 116 -11.23 -1.59 0.89
C LEU A 116 -10.41 -1.97 -0.34
N SER A 117 -10.97 -1.89 -1.55
CA SER A 117 -10.22 -2.23 -2.77
C SER A 117 -9.09 -1.24 -3.06
N SER A 118 -9.29 0.04 -2.68
CA SER A 118 -8.26 1.06 -2.80
C SER A 118 -7.14 0.87 -1.75
N VAL A 119 -7.51 0.47 -0.52
CA VAL A 119 -6.54 0.05 0.52
C VAL A 119 -5.69 -1.13 0.03
N CYS A 120 -6.30 -2.11 -0.62
CA CYS A 120 -5.57 -3.24 -1.21
C CYS A 120 -4.62 -2.77 -2.32
N LEU A 121 -5.08 -1.90 -3.21
CA LEU A 121 -4.25 -1.33 -4.27
C LEU A 121 -3.04 -0.57 -3.70
N ALA A 122 -3.23 0.18 -2.59
CA ALA A 122 -2.13 0.87 -1.92
C ALA A 122 -1.09 -0.11 -1.36
N TYR A 123 -1.49 -1.18 -0.68
CA TYR A 123 -0.53 -2.21 -0.22
C TYR A 123 0.22 -2.87 -1.38
N TYR A 124 -0.45 -3.12 -2.50
CA TYR A 124 0.18 -3.67 -3.70
C TYR A 124 1.20 -2.69 -4.29
N ALA A 125 0.86 -1.40 -4.40
CA ALA A 125 1.76 -0.35 -4.87
C ALA A 125 2.97 -0.16 -3.95
N GLU A 126 2.79 -0.20 -2.63
CA GLU A 126 3.88 -0.21 -1.64
C GLU A 126 4.82 -1.40 -1.86
N GLY A 127 4.27 -2.60 -2.05
CA GLY A 127 5.06 -3.81 -2.30
C GLY A 127 5.89 -3.71 -3.58
N LEU A 128 5.31 -3.18 -4.66
CA LEU A 128 6.02 -2.95 -5.92
C LEU A 128 7.14 -1.90 -5.78
N ALA A 129 6.88 -0.81 -5.07
CA ALA A 129 7.89 0.22 -4.81
C ALA A 129 9.06 -0.34 -3.97
N LEU A 130 8.76 -1.13 -2.94
CA LEU A 130 9.77 -1.82 -2.13
C LEU A 130 10.56 -2.86 -2.93
N GLN A 131 9.89 -3.56 -3.86
CA GLN A 131 10.53 -4.51 -4.75
C GLN A 131 11.52 -3.80 -5.70
N LEU A 132 11.15 -2.64 -6.25
CA LEU A 132 12.05 -1.80 -7.05
C LEU A 132 13.21 -1.22 -6.22
N ALA A 133 12.99 -0.96 -4.93
CA ALA A 133 14.01 -0.57 -3.96
C ALA A 133 14.86 -1.75 -3.43
N LEU A 134 14.69 -2.97 -3.96
CA LEU A 134 15.39 -4.20 -3.54
C LEU A 134 15.14 -4.64 -2.09
N HIS A 135 14.07 -4.14 -1.46
CA HIS A 135 13.62 -4.56 -0.14
C HIS A 135 12.64 -5.74 -0.24
N HIS A 136 13.17 -6.90 -0.65
CA HIS A 136 12.37 -8.09 -1.00
C HIS A 136 11.52 -8.64 0.15
N GLU A 137 12.03 -8.67 1.39
CA GLU A 137 11.26 -9.18 2.55
C GLU A 137 10.10 -8.25 2.91
N ALA A 138 10.35 -6.93 2.92
CA ALA A 138 9.31 -5.94 3.16
C ALA A 138 8.24 -5.96 2.07
N ALA A 139 8.64 -6.13 0.80
CA ALA A 139 7.72 -6.28 -0.32
C ALA A 139 6.81 -7.52 -0.16
N LEU A 140 7.36 -8.68 0.24
CA LEU A 140 6.56 -9.87 0.53
C LEU A 140 5.54 -9.64 1.65
N ALA A 141 5.91 -8.94 2.71
CA ALA A 141 5.00 -8.60 3.80
C ALA A 141 3.84 -7.73 3.30
N CYS A 142 4.12 -6.74 2.45
CA CYS A 142 3.08 -5.90 1.83
C CYS A 142 2.15 -6.71 0.91
N TYR A 143 2.70 -7.59 0.07
CA TYR A 143 1.88 -8.48 -0.78
C TYR A 143 1.03 -9.45 0.03
N SER A 144 1.52 -9.93 1.16
CA SER A 144 0.78 -10.83 2.04
C SER A 144 -0.40 -10.10 2.70
N LYS A 145 -0.18 -8.86 3.16
CA LYS A 145 -1.25 -7.99 3.66
C LYS A 145 -2.28 -7.66 2.58
N ALA A 146 -1.85 -7.32 1.37
CA ALA A 146 -2.74 -7.07 0.25
C ALA A 146 -3.63 -8.31 -0.03
N ALA A 147 -3.05 -9.51 -0.06
CA ALA A 147 -3.80 -10.75 -0.27
C ALA A 147 -4.85 -11.01 0.83
N GLN A 148 -4.52 -10.74 2.10
CA GLN A 148 -5.49 -10.82 3.21
C GLN A 148 -6.66 -9.86 3.01
N TRP A 149 -6.39 -8.64 2.53
CA TRP A 149 -7.44 -7.66 2.23
C TRP A 149 -8.31 -8.06 1.04
N VAL A 150 -7.74 -8.64 -0.03
CA VAL A 150 -8.52 -9.21 -1.14
C VAL A 150 -9.47 -10.30 -0.62
N ALA A 151 -8.97 -11.24 0.19
CA ALA A 151 -9.78 -12.31 0.75
C ALA A 151 -10.90 -11.78 1.65
N ARG A 152 -10.64 -10.72 2.42
CA ARG A 152 -11.66 -10.03 3.23
C ARG A 152 -12.72 -9.34 2.37
N ALA A 153 -12.33 -8.72 1.26
CA ALA A 153 -13.27 -8.06 0.34
C ALA A 153 -14.21 -9.06 -0.35
N ASP A 154 -13.73 -10.29 -0.64
CA ASP A 154 -14.53 -11.38 -1.21
C ASP A 154 -15.64 -11.87 -0.26
N LEU A 155 -15.44 -11.77 1.06
CA LEU A 155 -16.41 -12.19 2.09
C LEU A 155 -17.64 -11.27 2.22
N GLY A 156 -17.86 -10.36 1.27
CA GLY A 156 -19.20 -9.82 1.01
C GLY A 156 -19.44 -8.35 1.35
N LEU A 157 -18.42 -7.48 1.33
CA LEU A 157 -18.58 -6.05 1.64
C LEU A 157 -18.62 -5.11 0.42
N GLN A 158 -18.27 -5.57 -0.80
CA GLN A 158 -18.17 -4.71 -1.99
C GLN A 158 -18.91 -5.35 -3.19
N LYS A 159 -20.00 -4.74 -3.68
CA LYS A 159 -20.78 -5.24 -4.83
C LYS A 159 -20.30 -4.62 -6.17
N GLY A 160 -20.04 -5.49 -7.15
CA GLY A 160 -20.12 -5.20 -8.59
C GLY A 160 -18.92 -4.47 -9.21
N ALA A 161 -18.74 -3.19 -8.90
CA ALA A 161 -17.85 -2.30 -9.64
C ALA A 161 -16.36 -2.56 -9.39
N GLU A 162 -15.99 -2.96 -8.18
CA GLU A 162 -14.59 -3.18 -7.78
C GLU A 162 -14.12 -4.63 -8.00
N ARG A 163 -15.02 -5.54 -8.38
CA ARG A 163 -14.70 -6.94 -8.72
C ARG A 163 -13.60 -7.10 -9.77
N PRO A 164 -13.60 -6.37 -10.91
CA PRO A 164 -12.52 -6.47 -11.89
C PRO A 164 -11.17 -6.04 -11.31
N LEU A 165 -11.14 -4.99 -10.47
CA LEU A 165 -9.92 -4.56 -9.79
C LEU A 165 -9.40 -5.66 -8.85
N LEU A 166 -10.26 -6.20 -7.99
CA LEU A 166 -9.87 -7.24 -7.03
C LEU A 166 -9.38 -8.52 -7.72
N ALA A 167 -10.02 -8.90 -8.84
CA ALA A 167 -9.59 -10.03 -9.65
C ALA A 167 -8.20 -9.78 -10.29
N ALA A 168 -7.98 -8.58 -10.85
CA ALA A 168 -6.70 -8.19 -11.41
C ALA A 168 -5.60 -8.16 -10.34
N LEU A 169 -5.87 -7.54 -9.18
CA LEU A 169 -4.95 -7.50 -8.05
C LEU A 169 -4.61 -8.90 -7.53
N ARG A 170 -5.56 -9.82 -7.47
CA ARG A 170 -5.30 -11.20 -7.03
C ARG A 170 -4.31 -11.91 -7.95
N ALA A 171 -4.50 -11.79 -9.27
CA ALA A 171 -3.59 -12.37 -10.25
C ALA A 171 -2.19 -11.76 -10.11
N ASP A 172 -2.13 -10.43 -10.12
CA ASP A 172 -0.88 -9.68 -10.02
C ASP A 172 -0.10 -9.97 -8.71
N LEU A 173 -0.82 -10.13 -7.59
CA LEU A 173 -0.23 -10.49 -6.30
C LEU A 173 0.33 -11.91 -6.29
N ALA A 174 -0.37 -12.86 -6.88
CA ALA A 174 0.09 -14.24 -6.98
C ALA A 174 1.40 -14.31 -7.80
N ASP A 175 1.42 -13.63 -8.95
CA ASP A 175 2.59 -13.54 -9.82
C ASP A 175 3.76 -12.85 -9.12
N ALA A 176 3.52 -11.71 -8.48
CA ALA A 176 4.56 -10.96 -7.77
C ALA A 176 5.14 -11.74 -6.58
N GLN A 177 4.29 -12.42 -5.80
CA GLN A 177 4.75 -13.27 -4.70
C GLN A 177 5.57 -14.46 -5.22
N GLN A 178 5.12 -15.13 -6.28
CA GLN A 178 5.84 -16.25 -6.85
C GLN A 178 7.20 -15.82 -7.41
N ALA A 179 7.22 -14.74 -8.20
CA ALA A 179 8.45 -14.16 -8.73
C ALA A 179 9.46 -13.84 -7.61
N LEU A 180 8.99 -13.23 -6.53
CA LEU A 180 9.84 -12.82 -5.42
C LEU A 180 10.35 -14.02 -4.60
N ARG A 181 9.53 -15.07 -4.44
CA ARG A 181 9.97 -16.33 -3.83
C ARG A 181 11.07 -17.00 -4.65
N LEU A 182 10.93 -17.03 -5.98
CA LEU A 182 11.96 -17.57 -6.87
C LEU A 182 13.25 -16.76 -6.79
N TRP A 183 13.15 -15.43 -6.78
CA TRP A 183 14.29 -14.53 -6.58
C TRP A 183 15.02 -14.81 -5.26
N LEU A 184 14.29 -14.95 -4.16
CA LEU A 184 14.89 -15.24 -2.85
C LEU A 184 15.55 -16.62 -2.80
N GLN A 185 14.95 -17.63 -3.44
CA GLN A 185 15.53 -18.97 -3.53
C GLN A 185 16.81 -18.98 -4.38
N ALA A 186 16.80 -18.29 -5.52
CA ALA A 186 17.95 -18.18 -6.40
C ALA A 186 19.09 -17.37 -5.77
N ALA A 187 18.77 -16.25 -5.10
CA ALA A 187 19.75 -15.40 -4.44
C ALA A 187 20.34 -16.04 -3.18
N TRP A 188 19.63 -16.97 -2.54
CA TRP A 188 20.07 -17.59 -1.30
C TRP A 188 19.49 -19.01 -1.18
N PRO A 189 20.18 -20.04 -1.69
CA PRO A 189 19.65 -21.41 -1.69
C PRO A 189 19.66 -22.06 -0.29
N GLU A 190 20.52 -21.60 0.63
CA GLU A 190 20.82 -22.28 1.90
C GLU A 190 20.00 -21.83 3.13
N ARG A 191 19.00 -20.94 3.00
CA ARG A 191 18.07 -20.66 4.13
C ARG A 191 16.63 -21.00 3.76
N PRO A 192 15.91 -21.78 4.59
CA PRO A 192 14.52 -22.11 4.32
C PRO A 192 13.64 -20.84 4.31
N LEU A 193 12.68 -20.78 3.39
CA LEU A 193 11.80 -19.62 3.21
C LEU A 193 10.96 -19.29 4.46
N ALA A 194 10.65 -20.32 5.26
CA ALA A 194 9.94 -20.21 6.54
C ALA A 194 10.70 -19.39 7.60
N GLU A 195 12.02 -19.27 7.47
CA GLU A 195 12.86 -18.48 8.37
C GLU A 195 13.00 -17.02 7.88
N ARG A 196 12.59 -16.71 6.65
CA ARG A 196 12.70 -15.38 6.00
C ARG A 196 11.41 -14.58 6.00
N VAL A 197 10.28 -15.27 6.05
CA VAL A 197 8.97 -14.66 6.19
C VAL A 197 8.49 -15.06 7.57
N PRO A 198 8.46 -14.16 8.58
CA PRO A 198 7.65 -14.45 9.73
C PRO A 198 6.23 -14.60 9.19
N LEU A 199 5.72 -15.84 9.22
CA LEU A 199 4.28 -16.07 9.23
C LEU A 199 3.73 -15.11 10.29
N PRO A 200 2.66 -14.35 10.02
CA PRO A 200 2.05 -13.52 11.03
C PRO A 200 1.32 -14.44 12.02
N GLU A 201 2.06 -15.23 12.79
CA GLU A 201 1.63 -15.67 14.10
C GLU A 201 1.91 -14.52 15.05
N GLY A 202 0.84 -13.83 15.43
CA GLY A 202 0.86 -12.88 16.55
C GLY A 202 1.97 -11.84 16.48
N ALA A 203 1.91 -10.91 15.53
CA ALA A 203 2.62 -9.64 15.71
C ALA A 203 2.03 -8.98 16.96
N ALA A 204 2.75 -9.15 18.07
CA ALA A 204 2.48 -8.54 19.35
C ALA A 204 2.10 -7.08 19.12
N LEU A 205 0.87 -6.75 19.51
CA LEU A 205 0.48 -5.39 19.82
C LEU A 205 1.61 -4.83 20.69
N SER A 206 2.16 -3.69 20.29
CA SER A 206 2.98 -2.89 21.18
C SER A 206 2.07 -2.35 22.29
N GLU A 207 1.68 -3.23 23.22
CA GLU A 207 1.06 -2.89 24.49
C GLU A 207 2.19 -2.38 25.38
N GLY A 208 2.47 -1.09 25.21
CA GLY A 208 3.61 -0.42 25.83
C GLY A 208 3.39 1.08 25.87
N ALA A 209 2.16 1.52 26.14
CA ALA A 209 1.91 2.82 26.72
C ALA A 209 1.68 2.60 28.22
N PRO A 210 2.59 3.05 29.12
CA PRO A 210 2.29 3.04 30.54
C PRO A 210 1.12 3.99 30.80
N LEU A 211 -0.02 3.42 31.19
CA LEU A 211 -1.11 4.15 31.82
C LEU A 211 -0.56 4.83 33.09
N PRO A 212 -0.82 6.13 33.33
CA PRO A 212 -0.56 6.73 34.62
C PRO A 212 -1.53 6.11 35.65
N GLU A 213 -1.03 5.13 36.41
CA GLU A 213 -1.65 4.67 37.65
C GLU A 213 -1.53 5.77 38.72
N GLY A 214 -2.66 6.18 39.30
CA GLY A 214 -2.69 6.97 40.51
C GLY A 214 -3.44 8.30 40.42
N ALA A 215 -4.76 8.24 40.25
CA ALA A 215 -5.64 9.29 40.74
C ALA A 215 -6.74 8.64 41.61
N PRO A 216 -6.73 8.84 42.95
CA PRO A 216 -7.75 8.27 43.81
C PRO A 216 -9.10 8.96 43.58
N LEU A 217 -10.13 8.13 43.36
CA LEU A 217 -11.54 8.52 43.37
C LEU A 217 -11.92 9.00 44.78
N PRO A 218 -12.56 10.18 44.95
CA PRO A 218 -13.15 10.54 46.23
C PRO A 218 -14.38 9.66 46.51
N GLU A 219 -14.27 8.86 47.56
CA GLU A 219 -15.37 8.14 48.22
C GLU A 219 -16.43 9.11 48.76
N GLY A 220 -17.70 8.74 48.59
CA GLY A 220 -18.78 9.14 49.48
C GLY A 220 -19.55 10.41 49.13
N ALA A 221 -20.62 10.26 48.35
CA ALA A 221 -21.76 11.18 48.40
C ALA A 221 -23.03 10.36 48.74
N PRO A 222 -23.69 10.59 49.89
CA PRO A 222 -24.91 9.89 50.26
C PRO A 222 -26.13 10.40 49.48
N LEU A 223 -27.01 9.47 49.11
CA LEU A 223 -28.34 9.72 48.56
C LEU A 223 -29.24 10.40 49.62
N PRO A 224 -29.98 11.48 49.30
CA PRO A 224 -31.01 11.98 50.19
C PRO A 224 -32.29 11.16 50.05
N GLU A 225 -32.64 10.45 51.11
CA GLU A 225 -33.92 9.78 51.33
C GLU A 225 -34.84 10.70 52.15
N GLY A 226 -36.07 10.92 51.67
CA GLY A 226 -37.22 11.38 52.47
C GLY A 226 -37.32 12.87 52.81
N ALA A 227 -38.37 13.53 52.32
CA ALA A 227 -38.97 14.69 52.97
C ALA A 227 -40.41 14.33 53.40
N PRO A 228 -40.88 14.79 54.57
CA PRO A 228 -42.21 14.49 55.12
C PRO A 228 -43.36 15.14 54.35
#